data_AF-A0A318RPJ3-F1
#
_entry.id   AF-A0A318RPJ3-F1
#
_cell.length_a   1.000
_cell.length_b   1.000
_cell.length_c   1.000
_cell.angle_alpha   90.00
_cell.angle_beta   90.00
_cell.angle_gamma   90.00
#
_symmetry.space_group_name_H-M   'P 1'
#
loop_
_entity.id
_entity.type
_entity.pdbx_description
1 polymer ?
#
loop_
_entity_poly.entity_id
_entity_poly.type
_entity_poly.pdbx_seq_one_letter_code
_entity_poly.pdbx_strand_id
1 'polypeptide(L)'
;MAPPGTGDYPSLLSHRRSNLTPMTVEASVDPDFLEVTEPYRRELLAHCYRMMGSHHDAEDLLQETYIRAWRGYARFDGRASVRTWLYKIATNTCLTALGSKQRRPLPSGLGGDAYDPEAPLLQDHEVPWLEPFADTDETLAETADPATIVGSRESIRLAFIAALQHLPERQRAVLILRDVLQWRANEVAETLGLTTATVNSLLQRARAQLKEVSPERDSVSEPQDAAQKELLQKWVEAFQSYDIDAIVQLFTDKAIWEMPPFTGWYQGGEAIGRLIHGNCPAEKADDMLLLPATANGQPAFGLYMRDPEDGVHRPFQLQVLDITEGGVAHVVAFFSDTMEADFARFGLPATASLPASGESVQPAMAD
;
A
#
# COMPACT_ATOMS: atom_id res chain seq x y z
N MET A 1 -13.70 -89.30 1.45
CA MET A 1 -13.00 -89.12 0.16
C MET A 1 -12.09 -87.90 0.30
N ALA A 2 -10.88 -87.90 -0.26
CA ALA A 2 -9.80 -86.98 0.12
C ALA A 2 -9.68 -85.72 -0.82
N PRO A 3 -8.59 -84.90 -0.81
CA PRO A 3 -8.60 -83.44 -0.58
C PRO A 3 -8.21 -82.66 -1.89
N PRO A 4 -7.62 -81.43 -1.99
CA PRO A 4 -6.97 -80.49 -1.03
C PRO A 4 -7.53 -79.04 -1.10
N GLY A 5 -6.92 -77.95 -0.57
CA GLY A 5 -5.64 -77.81 0.13
C GLY A 5 -5.34 -76.39 0.70
N THR A 6 -4.49 -76.37 1.72
CA THR A 6 -3.27 -75.52 1.86
C THR A 6 -3.25 -74.13 1.19
N GLY A 7 -3.39 -73.08 2.01
CA GLY A 7 -2.92 -71.73 1.72
C GLY A 7 -2.12 -71.20 2.91
N ASP A 8 -0.79 -71.26 2.82
CA ASP A 8 0.15 -70.92 3.89
C ASP A 8 0.63 -69.47 3.72
N TYR A 9 0.45 -68.63 4.74
CA TYR A 9 0.93 -67.25 4.77
C TYR A 9 1.61 -66.97 6.13
N PRO A 10 2.95 -66.86 6.18
CA PRO A 10 3.65 -66.67 7.44
C PRO A 10 3.47 -65.25 8.00
N SER A 11 3.09 -65.18 9.27
CA SER A 11 3.15 -63.99 10.10
C SER A 11 4.59 -63.46 10.22
N LEU A 12 4.83 -62.22 9.79
CA LEU A 12 6.11 -61.51 9.97
C LEU A 12 5.91 -60.15 10.66
N LEU A 13 5.46 -60.18 11.92
CA LEU A 13 5.56 -59.06 12.85
C LEU A 13 6.86 -59.11 13.66
N SER A 14 8.02 -59.11 12.97
CA SER A 14 9.32 -58.99 13.62
C SER A 14 9.51 -57.55 14.13
N HIS A 15 9.43 -57.39 15.45
CA HIS A 15 9.66 -56.10 16.12
C HIS A 15 11.12 -55.66 15.96
N ARG A 16 11.40 -54.83 14.94
CA ARG A 16 12.66 -54.08 14.85
C ARG A 16 12.44 -52.69 15.46
N ARG A 17 12.77 -52.54 16.74
CA ARG A 17 12.93 -51.22 17.38
C ARG A 17 14.11 -50.51 16.72
N SER A 18 13.83 -49.76 15.66
CA SER A 18 14.76 -48.80 15.08
C SER A 18 14.81 -47.59 15.99
N ASN A 19 15.98 -47.26 16.54
CA ASN A 19 16.18 -46.05 17.32
C ASN A 19 16.01 -44.85 16.38
N LEU A 20 14.82 -44.24 16.40
CA LEU A 20 14.61 -42.91 15.86
C LEU A 20 15.29 -41.92 16.80
N THR A 21 16.57 -41.63 16.51
CA THR A 21 17.17 -40.37 16.95
C THR A 21 16.25 -39.25 16.45
N PRO A 22 15.75 -38.35 17.31
CA PRO A 22 15.00 -37.21 16.82
C PRO A 22 15.94 -36.41 15.93
N MET A 23 15.65 -36.38 14.63
CA MET A 23 16.32 -35.48 13.72
C MET A 23 15.73 -34.09 13.97
N THR A 24 16.22 -33.43 15.02
CA THR A 24 15.96 -32.02 15.25
C THR A 24 16.51 -31.29 14.04
N VAL A 25 15.62 -30.94 13.11
CA VAL A 25 15.91 -29.91 12.13
C VAL A 25 15.88 -28.60 12.91
N GLU A 26 16.95 -28.35 13.64
CA GLU A 26 17.34 -26.98 13.95
C GLU A 26 17.58 -26.34 12.59
N ALA A 27 16.55 -25.66 12.09
CA ALA A 27 16.73 -24.61 11.12
C ALA A 27 17.51 -23.52 11.85
N SER A 28 18.83 -23.71 11.95
CA SER A 28 19.74 -22.67 12.40
C SER A 28 19.59 -21.56 11.39
N VAL A 29 18.77 -20.57 11.74
CA VAL A 29 18.90 -19.24 11.16
C VAL A 29 20.36 -18.87 11.34
N ASP A 30 21.08 -18.77 10.24
CA ASP A 30 22.44 -18.25 10.27
C ASP A 30 22.33 -16.82 10.79
N PRO A 31 22.77 -16.52 12.03
CA PRO A 31 22.46 -15.23 12.66
C PRO A 31 23.02 -14.06 11.85
N ASP A 32 24.12 -14.31 11.13
CA ASP A 32 24.74 -13.41 10.15
C ASP A 32 23.76 -12.98 9.04
N PHE A 33 22.92 -13.90 8.53
CA PHE A 33 21.99 -13.57 7.43
C PHE A 33 20.96 -12.51 7.83
N LEU A 34 20.30 -12.65 8.98
CA LEU A 34 19.33 -11.64 9.42
C LEU A 34 20.03 -10.34 9.80
N GLU A 35 21.18 -10.40 10.47
CA GLU A 35 21.95 -9.21 10.83
C GLU A 35 22.35 -8.36 9.60
N VAL A 36 22.78 -8.99 8.50
CA VAL A 36 23.15 -8.26 7.27
C VAL A 36 21.98 -7.91 6.35
N THR A 37 20.79 -8.51 6.51
CA THR A 37 19.65 -8.29 5.60
C THR A 37 18.49 -7.49 6.19
N GLU A 38 18.26 -7.55 7.49
CA GLU A 38 17.16 -6.82 8.15
C GLU A 38 17.22 -5.30 7.96
N PRO A 39 18.39 -4.62 7.95
CA PRO A 39 18.48 -3.19 7.64
C PRO A 39 17.88 -2.77 6.28
N TYR A 40 17.77 -3.71 5.33
CA TYR A 40 17.22 -3.46 4.00
C TYR A 40 15.72 -3.80 3.89
N ARG A 41 15.11 -4.42 4.91
CA ARG A 41 13.72 -4.92 4.86
C ARG A 41 12.72 -3.84 4.47
N ARG A 42 12.85 -2.66 5.09
CA ARG A 42 11.99 -1.47 4.91
C ARG A 42 12.05 -0.94 3.48
N GLU A 43 13.25 -0.73 2.94
CA GLU A 43 13.42 -0.21 1.57
C GLU A 43 13.06 -1.23 0.48
N LEU A 44 13.18 -2.53 0.77
CA LEU A 44 12.72 -3.61 -0.09
C LEU A 44 11.20 -3.73 -0.08
N LEU A 45 10.52 -3.54 1.07
CA LEU A 45 9.07 -3.47 1.14
C LEU A 45 8.54 -2.32 0.29
N ALA A 46 9.10 -1.11 0.45
CA ALA A 46 8.74 0.05 -0.35
C ALA A 46 9.06 -0.14 -1.84
N HIS A 47 10.04 -0.97 -2.20
CA HIS A 47 10.33 -1.33 -3.59
C HIS A 47 9.29 -2.31 -4.16
N CYS A 48 8.95 -3.36 -3.43
CA CYS A 48 7.85 -4.27 -3.77
C CYS A 48 6.53 -3.48 -3.91
N TYR A 49 6.26 -2.54 -3.02
CA TYR A 49 5.08 -1.69 -3.08
C TYR A 49 5.05 -0.79 -4.33
N ARG A 50 6.15 -0.10 -4.69
CA ARG A 50 6.23 0.64 -5.97
C ARG A 50 6.08 -0.28 -7.20
N MET A 51 6.52 -1.53 -7.10
CA MET A 51 6.34 -2.52 -8.16
C MET A 51 4.89 -3.04 -8.27
N MET A 52 4.17 -3.19 -7.16
CA MET A 52 2.86 -3.86 -7.12
C MET A 52 1.67 -2.91 -6.96
N GLY A 53 1.75 -1.90 -6.10
CA GLY A 53 0.66 -0.98 -5.77
C GLY A 53 -0.31 -1.44 -4.67
N SER A 54 -0.25 -2.72 -4.27
CA SER A 54 -0.92 -3.26 -3.07
C SER A 54 0.13 -3.50 -1.98
N HIS A 55 -0.23 -3.25 -0.72
CA HIS A 55 0.63 -3.47 0.44
C HIS A 55 0.76 -4.96 0.72
N HIS A 56 -0.35 -5.70 0.74
CA HIS A 56 -0.34 -7.15 0.97
C HIS A 56 0.46 -7.89 -0.12
N ASP A 57 0.27 -7.56 -1.41
CA ASP A 57 1.12 -8.08 -2.51
C ASP A 57 2.62 -7.76 -2.27
N ALA A 58 2.93 -6.60 -1.68
CA ALA A 58 4.31 -6.20 -1.43
C ALA A 58 4.95 -6.95 -0.26
N GLU A 59 4.20 -7.20 0.82
CA GLU A 59 4.64 -8.01 1.96
C GLU A 59 4.89 -9.48 1.56
N ASP A 60 3.99 -10.08 0.79
CA ASP A 60 4.15 -11.46 0.29
C ASP A 60 5.42 -11.60 -0.58
N LEU A 61 5.65 -10.65 -1.49
CA LEU A 61 6.84 -10.68 -2.34
C LEU A 61 8.12 -10.30 -1.59
N LEU A 62 8.03 -9.52 -0.51
CA LEU A 62 9.14 -9.33 0.43
C LEU A 62 9.48 -10.64 1.15
N GLN A 63 8.49 -11.37 1.67
CA GLN A 63 8.70 -12.67 2.31
C GLN A 63 9.36 -13.68 1.35
N GLU A 64 8.82 -13.84 0.14
CA GLU A 64 9.42 -14.71 -0.90
C GLU A 64 10.83 -14.23 -1.30
N THR A 65 11.09 -12.92 -1.30
CA THR A 65 12.44 -12.36 -1.52
C THR A 65 13.41 -12.80 -0.43
N TYR A 66 13.04 -12.71 0.86
CA TYR A 66 13.88 -13.16 1.97
C TYR A 66 14.10 -14.68 1.96
N ILE A 67 13.07 -15.47 1.62
CA ILE A 67 13.18 -16.92 1.46
C ILE A 67 14.17 -17.29 0.33
N ARG A 68 14.11 -16.57 -0.81
CA ARG A 68 15.07 -16.74 -1.93
C ARG A 68 16.48 -16.30 -1.56
N ALA A 69 16.61 -15.17 -0.86
CA ALA A 69 17.89 -14.67 -0.38
C ALA A 69 18.54 -15.67 0.59
N TRP A 70 17.83 -16.14 1.61
CA TRP A 70 18.33 -17.14 2.57
C TRP A 70 18.81 -18.42 1.87
N ARG A 71 18.02 -18.97 0.93
CA ARG A 71 18.42 -20.14 0.10
C ARG A 71 19.64 -19.88 -0.78
N GLY A 72 19.92 -18.63 -1.12
CA GLY A 72 21.05 -18.21 -1.95
C GLY A 72 22.29 -17.75 -1.18
N TYR A 73 22.14 -17.41 0.11
CA TYR A 73 23.15 -16.66 0.89
C TYR A 73 24.50 -17.39 0.97
N ALA A 74 24.49 -18.70 1.22
CA ALA A 74 25.71 -19.54 1.25
C ALA A 74 26.47 -19.62 -0.10
N ARG A 75 25.95 -19.04 -1.19
CA ARG A 75 26.60 -18.94 -2.51
C ARG A 75 26.82 -17.48 -2.95
N PHE A 76 26.49 -16.52 -2.10
CA PHE A 76 26.74 -15.11 -2.37
C PHE A 76 28.24 -14.83 -2.25
N ASP A 77 28.86 -14.38 -3.33
CA ASP A 77 30.32 -14.26 -3.46
C ASP A 77 30.84 -12.82 -3.25
N GLY A 78 29.98 -11.91 -2.77
CA GLY A 78 30.35 -10.53 -2.43
C GLY A 78 30.73 -9.64 -3.62
N ARG A 79 30.55 -10.08 -4.88
CA ARG A 79 30.87 -9.26 -6.07
C ARG A 79 29.99 -8.01 -6.24
N ALA A 80 28.81 -8.00 -5.60
CA ALA A 80 27.96 -6.83 -5.43
C ALA A 80 27.72 -6.61 -3.93
N SER A 81 27.18 -5.44 -3.53
CA SER A 81 26.74 -5.26 -2.15
C SER A 81 25.53 -6.13 -1.82
N VAL A 82 25.34 -6.48 -0.54
CA VAL A 82 24.15 -7.22 -0.07
C VAL A 82 22.87 -6.51 -0.51
N ARG A 83 22.81 -5.19 -0.34
CA ARG A 83 21.72 -4.33 -0.85
C ARG A 83 21.41 -4.58 -2.33
N THR A 84 22.40 -4.44 -3.22
CA THR A 84 22.22 -4.63 -4.67
C THR A 84 21.74 -6.05 -5.00
N TRP A 85 22.25 -7.06 -4.30
CA TRP A 85 21.84 -8.45 -4.45
C TRP A 85 20.39 -8.70 -4.00
N LEU A 86 19.96 -8.16 -2.86
CA LEU A 86 18.58 -8.26 -2.39
C LEU A 86 17.61 -7.55 -3.34
N TYR A 87 17.92 -6.33 -3.80
CA TYR A 87 17.11 -5.64 -4.81
C TYR A 87 17.00 -6.42 -6.12
N LYS A 88 18.06 -7.10 -6.55
CA LYS A 88 18.03 -7.98 -7.71
C LYS A 88 17.08 -9.17 -7.50
N ILE A 89 17.02 -9.75 -6.30
CA ILE A 89 16.04 -10.80 -5.97
C ILE A 89 14.63 -10.21 -5.94
N ALA A 90 14.41 -9.09 -5.25
CA ALA A 90 13.10 -8.43 -5.11
C ALA A 90 12.50 -8.04 -6.47
N THR A 91 13.28 -7.33 -7.31
CA THR A 91 12.81 -6.88 -8.62
C THR A 91 12.43 -8.07 -9.51
N ASN A 92 13.25 -9.13 -9.53
CA ASN A 92 12.95 -10.32 -10.34
C ASN A 92 11.75 -11.11 -9.78
N THR A 93 11.56 -11.13 -8.45
CA THR A 93 10.39 -11.74 -7.79
C THR A 93 9.11 -10.99 -8.15
N CYS A 94 9.13 -9.65 -8.11
CA CYS A 94 8.03 -8.80 -8.57
C CYS A 94 7.73 -8.97 -10.07
N LEU A 95 8.75 -8.95 -10.94
CA LEU A 95 8.56 -9.17 -12.38
C LEU A 95 8.00 -10.57 -12.71
N THR A 96 8.35 -11.59 -11.91
CA THR A 96 7.79 -12.94 -12.06
C THR A 96 6.31 -12.97 -11.66
N ALA A 97 5.95 -12.32 -10.54
CA ALA A 97 4.57 -12.24 -10.08
C ALA A 97 3.69 -11.45 -11.05
N LEU A 98 4.15 -10.28 -11.51
CA LEU A 98 3.44 -9.44 -12.46
C LEU A 98 3.19 -10.16 -13.80
N GLY A 99 4.20 -10.82 -14.37
CA GLY A 99 4.04 -11.60 -15.61
C GLY A 99 3.11 -12.82 -15.51
N SER A 100 2.60 -13.14 -14.31
CA SER A 100 1.59 -14.18 -14.08
C SER A 100 0.17 -13.65 -13.82
N LYS A 101 0.02 -12.37 -13.45
CA LYS A 101 -1.28 -11.70 -13.28
C LYS A 101 -1.70 -11.06 -14.61
N GLN A 102 -3.01 -10.96 -14.88
CA GLN A 102 -3.47 -10.10 -15.99
C GLN A 102 -3.14 -8.64 -15.69
N ARG A 103 -2.99 -7.79 -16.72
CA ARG A 103 -2.77 -6.35 -16.52
C ARG A 103 -3.93 -5.79 -15.70
N ARG A 104 -3.59 -5.06 -14.64
CA ARG A 104 -4.55 -4.41 -13.76
C ARG A 104 -5.49 -3.52 -14.60
N PRO A 105 -6.81 -3.78 -14.66
CA PRO A 105 -7.74 -2.68 -14.89
C PRO A 105 -7.57 -1.73 -13.70
N LEU A 106 -7.33 -0.46 -13.96
CA LEU A 106 -7.16 0.55 -12.93
C LEU A 106 -8.40 1.44 -12.93
N PRO A 107 -9.25 1.35 -11.91
CA PRO A 107 -10.13 2.44 -11.55
C PRO A 107 -9.23 3.53 -10.97
N SER A 108 -8.96 4.48 -11.85
CA SER A 108 -8.36 5.78 -11.62
C SER A 108 -8.92 6.59 -12.77
N GLY A 109 -9.75 7.61 -12.55
CA GLY A 109 -10.67 8.26 -13.51
C GLY A 109 -10.14 8.65 -14.92
N LEU A 110 -9.74 7.66 -15.73
CA LEU A 110 -8.98 7.78 -16.97
C LEU A 110 -9.68 6.99 -18.10
N GLY A 111 -10.90 7.42 -18.44
CA GLY A 111 -11.60 6.96 -19.66
C GLY A 111 -13.08 6.64 -19.52
N GLY A 112 -13.65 6.66 -18.31
CA GLY A 112 -15.10 6.63 -18.08
C GLY A 112 -15.62 8.01 -17.66
N ASP A 113 -16.94 8.18 -17.67
CA ASP A 113 -17.60 9.33 -17.03
C ASP A 113 -17.65 9.14 -15.51
N ALA A 114 -17.86 10.23 -14.76
CA ALA A 114 -18.09 10.18 -13.32
C ALA A 114 -19.41 9.46 -12.99
N TYR A 115 -19.45 8.74 -11.88
CA TYR A 115 -20.62 7.99 -11.45
C TYR A 115 -21.69 8.91 -10.85
N ASP A 116 -22.94 8.48 -10.97
CA ASP A 116 -24.08 9.11 -10.30
C ASP A 116 -23.97 8.90 -8.76
N PRO A 117 -23.90 9.98 -7.95
CA PRO A 117 -23.84 9.88 -6.48
C PRO A 117 -25.00 9.13 -5.81
N GLU A 118 -26.16 9.06 -6.48
CA GLU A 118 -27.38 8.43 -5.95
C GLU A 118 -27.57 6.99 -6.46
N ALA A 119 -26.68 6.50 -7.33
CA ALA A 119 -26.73 5.12 -7.81
C ALA A 119 -26.19 4.12 -6.78
N PRO A 120 -26.69 2.86 -6.76
CA PRO A 120 -26.20 1.83 -5.84
C PRO A 120 -24.70 1.58 -5.99
N LEU A 121 -23.99 1.54 -4.86
CA LEU A 121 -22.56 1.24 -4.83
C LEU A 121 -22.29 -0.22 -5.26
N LEU A 122 -21.32 -0.41 -6.15
CA LEU A 122 -20.91 -1.73 -6.66
C LEU A 122 -19.45 -1.99 -6.28
N GLN A 123 -19.19 -3.10 -5.59
CA GLN A 123 -17.83 -3.56 -5.29
C GLN A 123 -17.34 -4.54 -6.36
N ASP A 124 -16.05 -4.48 -6.65
CA ASP A 124 -15.35 -5.50 -7.45
C ASP A 124 -14.03 -5.86 -6.76
N HIS A 125 -13.97 -7.05 -6.16
CA HIS A 125 -12.78 -7.57 -5.48
C HIS A 125 -11.84 -8.35 -6.42
N GLU A 126 -12.22 -8.57 -7.69
CA GLU A 126 -11.32 -9.10 -8.71
C GLU A 126 -10.42 -8.01 -9.31
N VAL A 127 -10.83 -6.74 -9.19
CA VAL A 127 -9.97 -5.58 -9.49
C VAL A 127 -8.78 -5.55 -8.50
N PRO A 128 -7.54 -5.54 -9.00
CA PRO A 128 -6.35 -5.47 -8.15
C PRO A 128 -6.07 -4.01 -7.76
N TRP A 129 -6.89 -3.52 -6.83
CA TRP A 129 -6.85 -2.16 -6.29
C TRP A 129 -5.46 -1.74 -5.79
N LEU A 130 -5.27 -0.42 -5.71
CA LEU A 130 -4.22 0.13 -4.88
C LEU A 130 -4.60 -0.03 -3.41
N GLU A 131 -3.59 -0.12 -2.54
CA GLU A 131 -3.79 -0.11 -1.09
C GLU A 131 -2.93 0.99 -0.46
N PRO A 132 -3.38 1.59 0.65
CA PRO A 132 -2.64 2.64 1.33
C PRO A 132 -1.43 2.06 2.06
N PHE A 133 -0.33 2.81 2.08
CA PHE A 133 0.92 2.41 2.73
C PHE A 133 1.17 3.30 3.96
N ALA A 134 1.23 2.70 5.15
CA ALA A 134 1.41 3.45 6.39
C ALA A 134 2.80 4.09 6.49
N ASP A 135 2.85 5.40 6.78
CA ASP A 135 4.10 6.12 7.03
C ASP A 135 4.48 6.05 8.51
N THR A 136 4.85 4.87 8.99
CA THR A 136 5.36 4.73 10.37
C THR A 136 6.81 5.23 10.47
N ASP A 137 7.28 5.56 11.67
CA ASP A 137 8.70 5.85 11.96
C ASP A 137 9.63 4.70 11.53
N GLU A 138 9.10 3.49 11.38
CA GLU A 138 9.86 2.37 10.83
C GLU A 138 10.04 2.44 9.31
N THR A 139 9.11 3.04 8.58
CA THR A 139 9.19 3.23 7.12
C THR A 139 9.95 4.50 6.71
N LEU A 140 9.98 5.51 7.58
CA LEU A 140 10.66 6.79 7.38
C LEU A 140 12.08 6.71 7.97
N ALA A 141 13.11 6.75 7.11
CA ALA A 141 14.49 6.59 7.57
C ALA A 141 15.02 7.85 8.28
N GLU A 142 14.98 7.87 9.62
CA GLU A 142 15.62 8.89 10.48
C GLU A 142 17.13 9.09 10.22
N THR A 143 17.79 8.13 9.55
CA THR A 143 19.24 8.15 9.28
C THR A 143 19.62 8.74 7.93
N ALA A 144 18.65 9.23 7.15
CA ALA A 144 18.91 9.89 5.86
C ALA A 144 18.92 11.42 5.97
N ASP A 145 19.66 12.08 5.08
CA ASP A 145 19.58 13.54 4.86
C ASP A 145 18.11 13.93 4.56
N PRO A 146 17.53 14.96 5.20
CA PRO A 146 16.16 15.43 4.95
C PRO A 146 15.73 15.47 3.48
N ALA A 147 16.62 15.87 2.55
CA ALA A 147 16.31 15.88 1.12
C ALA A 147 16.01 14.46 0.56
N THR A 148 16.65 13.43 1.11
CA THR A 148 16.41 12.01 0.76
C THR A 148 15.10 11.51 1.37
N ILE A 149 14.71 11.99 2.56
CA ILE A 149 13.44 11.65 3.21
C ILE A 149 12.27 12.22 2.37
N VAL A 150 12.36 13.49 1.97
CA VAL A 150 11.35 14.16 1.12
C VAL A 150 11.19 13.42 -0.22
N GLY A 151 12.28 13.19 -0.96
CA GLY A 151 12.20 12.43 -2.23
C GLY A 151 11.71 10.99 -2.05
N SER A 152 11.93 10.38 -0.88
CA SER A 152 11.37 9.06 -0.55
C SER A 152 9.85 9.12 -0.37
N ARG A 153 9.31 10.12 0.35
CA ARG A 153 7.87 10.37 0.50
C ARG A 153 7.20 10.65 -0.85
N GLU A 154 7.75 11.55 -1.67
CA GLU A 154 7.24 11.82 -3.03
C GLU A 154 7.13 10.55 -3.88
N SER A 155 8.13 9.66 -3.79
CA SER A 155 8.17 8.40 -4.54
C SER A 155 7.22 7.30 -4.07
N ILE A 156 6.45 7.53 -2.99
CA ILE A 156 5.41 6.61 -2.51
C ILE A 156 4.01 7.21 -2.53
N ARG A 157 3.83 8.51 -2.84
CA ARG A 157 2.51 9.15 -3.01
C ARG A 157 1.56 8.31 -3.83
N LEU A 158 0.29 8.27 -3.44
CA LEU A 158 -0.69 7.36 -4.03
C LEU A 158 -0.86 7.64 -5.53
N ALA A 159 -0.90 8.91 -5.93
CA ALA A 159 -0.87 9.34 -7.33
C ALA A 159 0.43 8.93 -8.07
N PHE A 160 1.58 8.86 -7.38
CA PHE A 160 2.83 8.32 -7.95
C PHE A 160 2.70 6.83 -8.24
N ILE A 161 2.27 6.05 -7.24
CA ILE A 161 2.05 4.61 -7.31
C ILE A 161 1.02 4.25 -8.40
N ALA A 162 -0.09 5.01 -8.49
CA ALA A 162 -1.11 4.85 -9.50
C ALA A 162 -0.55 4.97 -10.92
N ALA A 163 0.20 6.05 -11.22
CA ALA A 163 0.78 6.22 -12.55
C ALA A 163 1.86 5.17 -12.86
N LEU A 164 2.60 4.66 -11.86
CA LEU A 164 3.49 3.51 -12.06
C LEU A 164 2.71 2.27 -12.53
N GLN A 165 1.46 2.08 -12.11
CA GLN A 165 0.66 0.92 -12.51
C GLN A 165 0.29 0.92 -13.99
N HIS A 166 0.20 2.10 -14.63
CA HIS A 166 0.00 2.22 -16.08
C HIS A 166 1.23 1.79 -16.90
N LEU A 167 2.43 1.82 -16.31
CA LEU A 167 3.66 1.42 -17.00
C LEU A 167 3.74 -0.10 -17.17
N PRO A 168 4.19 -0.60 -18.35
CA PRO A 168 4.62 -1.98 -18.51
C PRO A 168 5.70 -2.36 -17.48
N GLU A 169 5.61 -3.56 -16.94
CA GLU A 169 6.37 -4.06 -15.78
C GLU A 169 7.88 -3.77 -15.83
N ARG A 170 8.52 -4.00 -17.00
CA ARG A 170 9.96 -3.74 -17.20
C ARG A 170 10.29 -2.25 -17.33
N GLN A 171 9.35 -1.43 -17.81
CA GLN A 171 9.49 0.04 -17.80
C GLN A 171 9.39 0.58 -16.38
N ARG A 172 8.42 0.08 -15.60
CA ARG A 172 8.26 0.37 -14.17
C ARG A 172 9.52 0.03 -13.36
N ALA A 173 10.03 -1.20 -13.50
CA ALA A 173 11.27 -1.63 -12.84
C ALA A 173 12.47 -0.75 -13.20
N VAL A 174 12.67 -0.45 -14.49
CA VAL A 174 13.77 0.43 -14.94
C VAL A 174 13.63 1.83 -14.37
N LEU A 175 12.42 2.40 -14.33
CA LEU A 175 12.19 3.74 -13.77
C LEU A 175 12.42 3.78 -12.26
N ILE A 176 11.92 2.82 -11.49
CA ILE A 176 12.16 2.76 -10.04
C ILE A 176 13.66 2.66 -9.75
N LEU A 177 14.38 1.74 -10.41
CA LEU A 177 15.81 1.57 -10.16
C LEU A 177 16.64 2.81 -10.56
N ARG A 178 16.26 3.52 -11.63
CA ARG A 178 17.00 4.69 -12.16
C ARG A 178 16.66 6.02 -11.49
N ASP A 179 15.38 6.29 -11.28
CA ASP A 179 14.88 7.62 -10.92
C ASP A 179 14.45 7.70 -9.44
N VAL A 180 14.15 6.57 -8.78
CA VAL A 180 13.91 6.51 -7.33
C VAL A 180 15.17 6.08 -6.59
N LEU A 181 15.75 4.92 -6.95
CA LEU A 181 16.93 4.39 -6.25
C LEU A 181 18.28 4.95 -6.74
N GLN A 182 18.27 5.76 -7.81
CA GLN A 182 19.46 6.41 -8.39
C GLN A 182 20.60 5.46 -8.85
N TRP A 183 20.30 4.19 -9.12
CA TRP A 183 21.28 3.21 -9.63
C TRP A 183 21.78 3.59 -11.02
N ARG A 184 23.02 3.24 -11.37
CA ARG A 184 23.58 3.51 -12.70
C ARG A 184 22.99 2.58 -13.76
N ALA A 185 22.92 3.05 -15.01
CA ALA A 185 22.30 2.29 -16.10
C ALA A 185 22.97 0.92 -16.37
N ASN A 186 24.25 0.75 -16.06
CA ASN A 186 24.95 -0.54 -16.14
C ASN A 186 24.56 -1.52 -15.01
N GLU A 187 24.35 -1.02 -13.79
CA GLU A 187 23.92 -1.82 -12.64
C GLU A 187 22.49 -2.34 -12.84
N VAL A 188 21.62 -1.49 -13.39
CA VAL A 188 20.26 -1.87 -13.82
C VAL A 188 20.28 -2.88 -14.97
N ALA A 189 21.18 -2.70 -15.94
CA ALA A 189 21.34 -3.63 -17.06
C ALA A 189 21.76 -5.03 -16.60
N GLU A 190 22.76 -5.13 -15.71
CA GLU A 190 23.21 -6.41 -15.13
C GLU A 190 22.13 -7.06 -14.22
N THR A 191 21.36 -6.24 -13.52
CA THR A 191 20.29 -6.70 -12.62
C THR A 191 19.13 -7.33 -13.37
N LEU A 192 18.74 -6.72 -14.50
CA LEU A 192 17.58 -7.13 -15.31
C LEU A 192 17.94 -8.02 -16.51
N GLY A 193 19.23 -8.32 -16.74
CA GLY A 193 19.68 -9.09 -17.91
C GLY A 193 19.47 -8.36 -19.23
N LEU A 194 19.67 -7.03 -19.24
CA LEU A 194 19.46 -6.13 -20.38
C LEU A 194 20.77 -5.51 -20.85
N THR A 195 20.73 -4.75 -21.95
CA THR A 195 21.83 -3.83 -22.32
C THR A 195 21.57 -2.44 -21.73
N THR A 196 22.63 -1.66 -21.52
CA THR A 196 22.52 -0.23 -21.11
C THR A 196 21.69 0.60 -22.08
N ALA A 197 21.79 0.32 -23.39
CA ALA A 197 20.96 0.96 -24.41
C ALA A 197 19.46 0.61 -24.24
N THR A 198 19.15 -0.66 -23.93
CA THR A 198 17.78 -1.09 -23.62
C THR A 198 17.24 -0.42 -22.36
N VAL A 199 18.05 -0.29 -21.30
CA VAL A 199 17.68 0.42 -20.07
C VAL A 199 17.34 1.89 -20.37
N ASN A 200 18.19 2.60 -21.11
CA ASN A 200 17.92 4.00 -21.46
C ASN A 200 16.65 4.17 -22.31
N SER A 201 16.39 3.26 -23.26
CA SER A 201 15.16 3.27 -24.08
C SER A 201 13.89 2.91 -23.29
N LEU A 202 13.99 2.03 -22.28
CA LEU A 202 12.86 1.73 -21.39
C LEU A 202 12.56 2.93 -20.48
N LEU A 203 13.59 3.57 -19.92
CA LEU A 203 13.46 4.74 -19.06
C LEU A 203 12.83 5.93 -19.79
N GLN A 204 13.28 6.21 -21.02
CA GLN A 204 12.75 7.31 -21.84
C GLN A 204 11.26 7.12 -22.16
N ARG A 205 10.83 5.88 -22.45
CA ARG A 205 9.40 5.55 -22.67
C ARG A 205 8.59 5.61 -21.39
N ALA A 206 9.13 5.13 -20.27
CA ALA A 206 8.48 5.19 -18.96
C ALA A 206 8.15 6.64 -18.58
N ARG A 207 9.12 7.55 -18.70
CA ARG A 207 8.94 8.98 -18.44
C ARG A 207 7.94 9.65 -19.39
N ALA A 208 7.95 9.28 -20.67
CA ALA A 208 6.98 9.80 -21.65
C ALA A 208 5.55 9.39 -21.28
N GLN A 209 5.33 8.12 -20.96
CA GLN A 209 4.01 7.60 -20.57
C GLN A 209 3.52 8.19 -19.24
N LEU A 210 4.40 8.37 -18.24
CA LEU A 210 4.01 9.05 -16.99
C LEU A 210 3.54 10.49 -17.24
N LYS A 211 4.15 11.21 -18.20
CA LYS A 211 3.74 12.56 -18.56
C LYS A 211 2.37 12.62 -19.25
N GLU A 212 2.03 11.60 -20.03
CA GLU A 212 0.70 11.48 -20.66
C GLU A 212 -0.39 11.16 -19.64
N VAL A 213 -0.09 10.29 -18.66
CA VAL A 213 -1.05 9.81 -17.65
C VAL A 213 -1.22 10.78 -16.46
N SER A 214 -0.22 11.61 -16.15
CA SER A 214 -0.23 12.51 -15.00
C SER A 214 0.31 13.90 -15.36
N PRO A 215 -0.41 14.68 -16.21
CA PRO A 215 0.06 15.98 -16.69
C PRO A 215 0.06 17.09 -15.60
N GLU A 216 -0.67 16.94 -14.50
CA GLU A 216 -0.89 17.99 -13.49
C GLU A 216 0.15 18.01 -12.36
N ARG A 217 1.08 17.05 -12.28
CA ARG A 217 2.11 17.00 -11.21
C ARG A 217 3.03 18.21 -11.15
N ASP A 218 3.31 18.83 -12.29
CA ASP A 218 4.19 20.00 -12.38
C ASP A 218 3.50 21.30 -11.93
N SER A 219 2.22 21.26 -11.51
CA SER A 219 1.38 22.45 -11.24
C SER A 219 0.71 22.53 -9.87
N VAL A 220 0.85 21.52 -9.02
CA VAL A 220 0.26 21.52 -7.67
C VAL A 220 1.28 21.99 -6.64
N SER A 221 1.18 23.25 -6.23
CA SER A 221 1.82 23.72 -5.00
C SER A 221 1.10 23.12 -3.79
N GLU A 222 1.86 22.51 -2.87
CA GLU A 222 1.35 22.18 -1.55
C GLU A 222 1.19 23.46 -0.73
N PRO A 223 0.08 23.63 0.03
CA PRO A 223 -0.08 24.79 0.88
C PRO A 223 0.94 24.78 2.02
N GLN A 224 1.29 25.97 2.53
CA GLN A 224 2.14 26.11 3.72
C GLN A 224 1.54 25.35 4.91
N ASP A 225 2.39 24.73 5.74
CA ASP A 225 2.02 23.85 6.85
C ASP A 225 0.89 24.40 7.74
N ALA A 226 0.88 25.72 7.99
CA ALA A 226 -0.15 26.38 8.79
C ALA A 226 -1.54 26.37 8.11
N ALA A 227 -1.59 26.67 6.80
CA ALA A 227 -2.83 26.63 6.02
C ALA A 227 -3.29 25.18 5.79
N GLN A 228 -2.36 24.24 5.63
CA GLN A 228 -2.65 22.81 5.58
C GLN A 228 -3.28 22.33 6.90
N LYS A 229 -2.68 22.68 8.05
CA LYS A 229 -3.20 22.37 9.39
C LYS A 229 -4.60 22.95 9.61
N GLU A 230 -4.86 24.19 9.18
CA GLU A 230 -6.19 24.81 9.26
C GLU A 230 -7.23 24.08 8.40
N LEU A 231 -6.87 23.69 7.17
CA LEU A 231 -7.76 22.92 6.29
C LEU A 231 -8.07 21.53 6.86
N LEU A 232 -7.06 20.83 7.37
CA LEU A 232 -7.20 19.51 8.01
C LEU A 232 -8.04 19.58 9.29
N GLN A 233 -7.95 20.66 10.07
CA GLN A 233 -8.82 20.88 11.22
C GLN A 233 -10.28 21.05 10.78
N LYS A 234 -10.55 21.89 9.77
CA LYS A 234 -11.91 22.07 9.23
C LYS A 234 -12.48 20.79 8.64
N TRP A 235 -11.64 19.94 8.05
CA TRP A 235 -12.02 18.61 7.56
C TRP A 235 -12.57 17.74 8.70
N VAL A 236 -11.83 17.61 9.79
CA VAL A 236 -12.27 16.87 10.98
C VAL A 236 -13.55 17.48 11.57
N GLU A 237 -13.62 18.81 11.72
CA GLU A 237 -14.79 19.49 12.26
C GLU A 237 -16.05 19.28 11.40
N ALA A 238 -15.95 19.38 10.07
CA ALA A 238 -17.08 19.21 9.16
C ALA A 238 -17.61 17.76 9.14
N PHE A 239 -16.73 16.76 9.12
CA PHE A 239 -17.16 15.35 9.21
C PHE A 239 -17.76 15.02 10.58
N GLN A 240 -17.13 15.40 11.69
CA GLN A 240 -17.64 15.06 13.02
C GLN A 240 -18.94 15.79 13.38
N SER A 241 -19.18 16.99 12.83
CA SER A 241 -20.45 17.72 12.98
C SER A 241 -21.54 17.26 11.98
N TYR A 242 -21.21 16.39 11.02
CA TYR A 242 -22.08 15.98 9.91
C TYR A 242 -22.59 17.19 9.08
N ASP A 243 -21.73 18.20 8.90
CA ASP A 243 -22.03 19.39 8.09
C ASP A 243 -21.61 19.14 6.62
N ILE A 244 -22.56 18.62 5.83
CA ILE A 244 -22.35 18.31 4.41
C ILE A 244 -22.00 19.59 3.61
N ASP A 245 -22.61 20.73 3.92
CA ASP A 245 -22.34 22.00 3.23
C ASP A 245 -20.92 22.50 3.52
N ALA A 246 -20.42 22.31 4.74
CA ALA A 246 -19.02 22.57 5.09
C ALA A 246 -18.07 21.59 4.40
N ILE A 247 -18.38 20.29 4.36
CA ILE A 247 -17.57 19.29 3.62
C ILE A 247 -17.44 19.69 2.15
N VAL A 248 -18.54 20.06 1.49
CA VAL A 248 -18.56 20.50 0.08
C VAL A 248 -17.63 21.69 -0.16
N GLN A 249 -17.54 22.64 0.77
CA GLN A 249 -16.71 23.85 0.66
C GLN A 249 -15.20 23.61 0.83
N LEU A 250 -14.77 22.44 1.33
CA LEU A 250 -13.34 22.10 1.49
C LEU A 250 -12.71 21.53 0.21
N PHE A 251 -13.54 21.16 -0.77
CA PHE A 251 -13.11 20.60 -2.05
C PHE A 251 -12.81 21.67 -3.10
N THR A 252 -11.85 21.38 -3.97
CA THR A 252 -11.69 22.09 -5.25
C THR A 252 -12.85 21.80 -6.21
N ASP A 253 -13.11 22.69 -7.16
CA ASP A 253 -14.14 22.54 -8.20
C ASP A 253 -14.09 21.19 -8.95
N LYS A 254 -12.89 20.62 -9.09
CA LYS A 254 -12.63 19.37 -9.81
C LYS A 254 -12.32 18.18 -8.91
N ALA A 255 -12.54 18.31 -7.60
CA ALA A 255 -12.12 17.31 -6.63
C ALA A 255 -12.63 15.91 -6.99
N ILE A 256 -11.77 14.91 -6.85
CA ILE A 256 -12.12 13.50 -7.12
C ILE A 256 -12.32 12.76 -5.78
N TRP A 257 -13.32 11.90 -5.73
CA TRP A 257 -13.52 10.95 -4.63
C TRP A 257 -13.63 9.53 -5.19
N GLU A 258 -12.76 8.63 -4.73
CA GLU A 258 -12.75 7.20 -5.08
C GLU A 258 -12.87 6.37 -3.80
N MET A 259 -13.55 5.21 -3.87
CA MET A 259 -13.82 4.37 -2.69
C MET A 259 -13.44 2.89 -2.88
N PRO A 260 -12.18 2.51 -3.12
CA PRO A 260 -11.81 1.09 -3.27
C PRO A 260 -12.34 0.21 -2.12
N PRO A 261 -13.00 -0.94 -2.38
CA PRO A 261 -13.11 -1.65 -3.66
C PRO A 261 -14.40 -1.33 -4.46
N PHE A 262 -15.09 -0.24 -4.14
CA PHE A 262 -16.22 0.24 -4.95
C PHE A 262 -15.73 0.84 -6.28
N THR A 263 -16.35 0.43 -7.39
CA THR A 263 -15.93 0.79 -8.75
C THR A 263 -16.27 2.24 -9.15
N GLY A 264 -17.08 2.93 -8.36
CA GLY A 264 -17.53 4.29 -8.63
C GLY A 264 -16.49 5.34 -8.24
N TRP A 265 -16.39 6.38 -9.06
CA TRP A 265 -15.60 7.59 -8.79
C TRP A 265 -16.45 8.82 -9.08
N TYR A 266 -16.25 9.89 -8.30
CA TYR A 266 -17.14 11.04 -8.25
C TYR A 266 -16.33 12.34 -8.39
N GLN A 267 -16.90 13.35 -9.04
CA GLN A 267 -16.21 14.61 -9.32
C GLN A 267 -16.99 15.84 -8.87
N GLY A 268 -16.29 16.75 -8.19
CA GLY A 268 -16.79 18.04 -7.70
C GLY A 268 -17.46 17.92 -6.33
N GLY A 269 -17.25 18.93 -5.48
CA GLY A 269 -17.71 18.93 -4.09
C GLY A 269 -19.18 18.57 -3.92
N GLU A 270 -20.09 19.15 -4.72
CA GLU A 270 -21.53 18.85 -4.63
C GLU A 270 -21.88 17.37 -4.88
N ALA A 271 -21.20 16.72 -5.82
CA ALA A 271 -21.45 15.32 -6.14
C ALA A 271 -20.96 14.42 -4.99
N ILE A 272 -19.81 14.77 -4.41
CA ILE A 272 -19.23 14.08 -3.25
C ILE A 272 -20.12 14.29 -2.00
N GLY A 273 -20.67 15.49 -1.80
CA GLY A 273 -21.62 15.78 -0.73
C GLY A 273 -22.89 14.93 -0.82
N ARG A 274 -23.48 14.80 -2.03
CA ARG A 274 -24.63 13.90 -2.26
C ARG A 274 -24.29 12.43 -2.03
N LEU A 275 -23.11 11.98 -2.48
CA LEU A 275 -22.63 10.62 -2.24
C LEU A 275 -22.55 10.31 -0.75
N ILE A 276 -21.88 11.18 0.01
CA ILE A 276 -21.70 11.04 1.46
C ILE A 276 -23.07 11.05 2.15
N HIS A 277 -23.95 12.01 1.85
CA HIS A 277 -25.27 12.08 2.48
C HIS A 277 -26.17 10.87 2.16
N GLY A 278 -26.11 10.35 0.92
CA GLY A 278 -26.96 9.23 0.49
C GLY A 278 -26.45 7.83 0.85
N ASN A 279 -25.14 7.65 1.05
CA ASN A 279 -24.52 6.32 1.19
C ASN A 279 -23.70 6.15 2.48
N CYS A 280 -23.41 7.21 3.23
CA CYS A 280 -22.78 7.09 4.55
C CYS A 280 -23.83 6.70 5.61
N PRO A 281 -23.55 5.73 6.51
CA PRO A 281 -24.47 5.37 7.60
C PRO A 281 -24.70 6.46 8.67
N ALA A 282 -23.93 7.54 8.67
CA ALA A 282 -24.06 8.63 9.64
C ALA A 282 -25.31 9.48 9.38
N GLU A 283 -26.05 9.84 10.44
CA GLU A 283 -27.28 10.63 10.36
C GLU A 283 -27.16 12.03 10.99
N LYS A 284 -26.15 12.24 11.84
CA LYS A 284 -26.00 13.43 12.69
C LYS A 284 -24.55 13.62 13.17
N ALA A 285 -24.31 14.76 13.81
CA ALA A 285 -23.09 15.02 14.57
C ALA A 285 -22.78 13.87 15.56
N ASP A 286 -21.49 13.65 15.79
CA ASP A 286 -20.91 12.59 16.63
C ASP A 286 -21.11 11.14 16.14
N ASP A 287 -21.78 10.89 14.99
CA ASP A 287 -21.83 9.54 14.40
C ASP A 287 -20.51 9.15 13.71
N MET A 288 -19.68 10.12 13.33
CA MET A 288 -18.35 9.90 12.74
C MET A 288 -17.26 10.52 13.62
N LEU A 289 -16.16 9.80 13.82
CA LEU A 289 -14.92 10.34 14.40
C LEU A 289 -13.76 10.17 13.42
N LEU A 290 -12.93 11.19 13.26
CA LEU A 290 -11.74 11.14 12.42
C LEU A 290 -10.51 11.23 13.31
N LEU A 291 -9.70 10.17 13.33
CA LEU A 291 -8.39 10.18 13.97
C LEU A 291 -7.29 10.37 12.91
N PRO A 292 -6.31 11.26 13.13
CA PRO A 292 -5.27 11.55 12.16
C PRO A 292 -4.33 10.36 11.96
N ALA A 293 -3.89 10.18 10.72
CA ALA A 293 -2.90 9.21 10.31
C ALA A 293 -2.06 9.80 9.15
N THR A 294 -1.06 9.04 8.70
CA THR A 294 -0.28 9.34 7.49
C THR A 294 -0.19 8.11 6.61
N ALA A 295 -0.45 8.30 5.31
CA ALA A 295 -0.36 7.25 4.32
C ALA A 295 0.31 7.77 3.05
N ASN A 296 1.24 7.02 2.47
CA ASN A 296 1.90 7.34 1.20
C ASN A 296 2.64 8.70 1.18
N GLY A 297 3.09 9.18 2.34
CA GLY A 297 3.64 10.53 2.54
C GLY A 297 2.59 11.64 2.58
N GLN A 298 1.31 11.30 2.69
CA GLN A 298 0.17 12.22 2.59
C GLN A 298 -0.66 12.25 3.89
N PRO A 299 -1.39 13.34 4.17
CA PRO A 299 -2.37 13.37 5.25
C PRO A 299 -3.45 12.30 5.06
N ALA A 300 -3.75 11.58 6.14
CA ALA A 300 -4.80 10.57 6.15
C ALA A 300 -5.66 10.68 7.42
N PHE A 301 -6.85 10.10 7.38
CA PHE A 301 -7.73 9.96 8.54
C PHE A 301 -8.35 8.57 8.59
N GLY A 302 -8.25 7.93 9.75
CA GLY A 302 -9.10 6.79 10.07
C GLY A 302 -10.47 7.31 10.50
N LEU A 303 -11.48 7.07 9.67
CA LEU A 303 -12.87 7.35 10.03
C LEU A 303 -13.43 6.15 10.80
N TYR A 304 -13.94 6.42 11.99
CA TYR A 304 -14.70 5.47 12.79
C TYR A 304 -16.18 5.82 12.72
N MET A 305 -17.01 4.81 12.46
CA MET A 305 -18.46 4.93 12.43
C MET A 305 -19.03 4.50 13.78
N ARG A 306 -19.98 5.29 14.30
CA ARG A 306 -20.70 4.97 15.52
C ARG A 306 -21.69 3.84 15.29
N ASP A 307 -21.56 2.77 16.04
CA ASP A 307 -22.53 1.69 16.05
C ASP A 307 -23.86 2.18 16.70
N PRO A 308 -25.02 1.98 16.05
CA PRO A 308 -26.29 2.43 16.61
C PRO A 308 -26.77 1.58 17.81
N GLU A 309 -26.30 0.33 17.96
CA GLU A 309 -26.76 -0.58 19.02
C GLU A 309 -26.07 -0.32 20.36
N ASP A 310 -24.74 -0.17 20.36
CA ASP A 310 -23.95 0.04 21.59
C ASP A 310 -23.29 1.44 21.69
N GLY A 311 -23.29 2.21 20.61
CA GLY A 311 -22.75 3.57 20.58
C GLY A 311 -21.23 3.67 20.48
N VAL A 312 -20.52 2.56 20.24
CA VAL A 312 -19.06 2.53 20.10
C VAL A 312 -18.64 2.90 18.69
N HIS A 313 -17.61 3.74 18.56
CA HIS A 313 -17.02 4.08 17.26
C HIS A 313 -16.04 3.01 16.81
N ARG A 314 -16.34 2.34 15.70
CA ARG A 314 -15.57 1.23 15.11
C ARG A 314 -14.95 1.62 13.77
N PRO A 315 -13.77 1.08 13.40
CA PRO A 315 -13.11 1.36 12.11
C PRO A 315 -14.05 1.18 10.92
N PHE A 316 -14.11 2.16 10.01
CA PHE A 316 -15.04 2.17 8.88
C PHE A 316 -14.35 2.36 7.52
N GLN A 317 -13.54 3.42 7.37
CA GLN A 317 -12.76 3.67 6.15
C GLN A 317 -11.48 4.46 6.48
N LEU A 318 -10.43 4.29 5.67
CA LEU A 318 -9.24 5.14 5.72
C LEU A 318 -9.25 6.15 4.57
N GLN A 319 -9.34 7.43 4.86
CA GLN A 319 -9.26 8.51 3.86
C GLN A 319 -7.80 8.91 3.66
N VAL A 320 -7.32 8.95 2.42
CA VAL A 320 -6.00 9.53 2.05
C VAL A 320 -6.23 10.72 1.12
N LEU A 321 -5.67 11.88 1.48
CA LEU A 321 -5.98 13.16 0.84
C LEU A 321 -4.80 13.67 -0.02
N ASP A 322 -5.08 14.16 -1.23
CA ASP A 322 -4.21 15.11 -1.92
C ASP A 322 -4.76 16.54 -1.70
N ILE A 323 -3.92 17.40 -1.14
CA ILE A 323 -4.25 18.78 -0.75
C ILE A 323 -3.46 19.76 -1.62
N THR A 324 -4.10 20.87 -1.97
CA THR A 324 -3.56 21.94 -2.81
C THR A 324 -3.80 23.30 -2.15
N GLU A 325 -3.18 24.38 -2.65
CA GLU A 325 -3.54 25.75 -2.25
C GLU A 325 -5.04 26.07 -2.43
N GLY A 326 -5.74 25.38 -3.34
CA GLY A 326 -7.17 25.57 -3.60
C GLY A 326 -8.11 24.70 -2.76
N GLY A 327 -7.59 23.89 -1.83
CA GLY A 327 -8.36 22.93 -1.03
C GLY A 327 -8.04 21.46 -1.38
N VAL A 328 -8.95 20.56 -0.99
CA VAL A 328 -8.80 19.11 -1.23
C VAL A 328 -9.11 18.79 -2.70
N ALA A 329 -8.16 18.20 -3.41
CA ALA A 329 -8.27 17.89 -4.83
C ALA A 329 -8.56 16.41 -5.12
N HIS A 330 -8.18 15.50 -4.23
CA HIS A 330 -8.48 14.09 -4.38
C HIS A 330 -8.54 13.40 -3.02
N VAL A 331 -9.50 12.48 -2.87
CA VAL A 331 -9.59 11.60 -1.71
C VAL A 331 -9.79 10.17 -2.20
N VAL A 332 -8.96 9.26 -1.70
CA VAL A 332 -9.21 7.82 -1.80
C VAL A 332 -9.62 7.32 -0.44
N ALA A 333 -10.86 6.88 -0.31
CA ALA A 333 -11.45 6.37 0.92
C ALA A 333 -11.48 4.83 0.86
N PHE A 334 -10.46 4.20 1.45
CA PHE A 334 -10.26 2.76 1.40
C PHE A 334 -11.20 2.03 2.36
N PHE A 335 -11.88 1.02 1.84
CA PHE A 335 -12.66 0.02 2.56
C PHE A 335 -11.97 -1.35 2.46
N SER A 336 -12.12 -2.18 3.49
CA SER A 336 -11.63 -3.56 3.52
C SER A 336 -12.43 -4.38 4.54
N ASP A 337 -12.49 -5.69 4.35
CA ASP A 337 -13.06 -6.63 5.33
C ASP A 337 -12.16 -6.77 6.59
N THR A 338 -10.96 -6.16 6.56
CA THR A 338 -9.90 -6.26 7.58
C THR A 338 -9.62 -4.93 8.27
N MET A 339 -10.59 -3.99 8.26
CA MET A 339 -10.37 -2.59 8.65
C MET A 339 -9.73 -2.40 10.05
N GLU A 340 -10.00 -3.28 11.02
CA GLU A 340 -9.35 -3.26 12.34
C GLU A 340 -7.83 -3.53 12.25
N ALA A 341 -7.41 -4.50 11.42
CA ALA A 341 -6.00 -4.82 11.21
C ALA A 341 -5.31 -3.76 10.35
N ASP A 342 -6.00 -3.22 9.34
CA ASP A 342 -5.51 -2.08 8.55
C ASP A 342 -5.28 -0.86 9.46
N PHE A 343 -6.25 -0.49 10.31
CA PHE A 343 -6.11 0.63 11.25
C PHE A 343 -4.95 0.42 12.23
N ALA A 344 -4.77 -0.78 12.77
CA ALA A 344 -3.63 -1.09 13.64
C ALA A 344 -2.27 -0.84 12.95
N ARG A 345 -2.15 -1.09 11.63
CA ARG A 345 -0.95 -0.76 10.84
C ARG A 345 -0.68 0.74 10.73
N PHE A 346 -1.72 1.58 10.74
CA PHE A 346 -1.58 3.05 10.78
C PHE A 346 -1.43 3.60 12.21
N GLY A 347 -1.26 2.75 13.23
CA GLY A 347 -1.17 3.17 14.64
C GLY A 347 -2.50 3.62 15.25
N LEU A 348 -3.62 3.34 14.56
CA LEU A 348 -4.96 3.73 14.98
C LEU A 348 -5.57 2.67 15.93
N PRO A 349 -6.31 3.07 16.98
CA PRO A 349 -6.88 2.13 17.96
C PRO A 349 -8.02 1.26 17.37
N ALA A 350 -8.28 0.10 17.99
CA ALA A 350 -9.37 -0.80 17.58
C ALA A 350 -10.78 -0.20 17.75
N THR A 351 -10.94 0.77 18.64
CA THR A 351 -12.16 1.59 18.78
C THR A 351 -11.77 3.03 19.10
N ALA A 352 -12.62 3.98 18.70
CA ALA A 352 -12.51 5.38 19.09
C ALA A 352 -13.58 5.75 20.12
N SER A 353 -13.37 6.90 20.77
CA SER A 353 -14.34 7.55 21.64
C SER A 353 -14.15 9.05 21.51
N LEU A 354 -15.23 9.83 21.64
CA LEU A 354 -15.12 11.27 21.83
C LEU A 354 -14.25 11.58 23.07
N PRO A 355 -13.40 12.62 23.04
CA PRO A 355 -12.75 13.10 24.24
C PRO A 355 -13.80 13.51 25.27
N ALA A 356 -13.51 13.28 26.56
CA ALA A 356 -14.36 13.79 27.62
C ALA A 356 -14.42 15.32 27.52
N SER A 357 -15.63 15.89 27.63
CA SER A 357 -15.92 17.30 27.38
C SER A 357 -14.94 18.24 28.12
N GLY A 358 -13.96 18.78 27.41
CA GLY A 358 -12.87 19.59 27.96
C GLY A 358 -11.49 19.32 27.34
N GLU A 359 -11.28 18.15 26.74
CA GLU A 359 -10.02 17.82 26.04
C GLU A 359 -10.13 18.09 24.54
N SER A 360 -9.30 19.00 24.01
CA SER A 360 -9.17 19.22 22.58
C SER A 360 -8.42 18.07 21.93
N VAL A 361 -8.96 17.47 20.86
CA VAL A 361 -8.18 16.61 19.96
C VAL A 361 -7.13 17.48 19.27
N GLN A 362 -5.93 17.57 19.85
CA GLN A 362 -4.80 18.12 19.13
C GLN A 362 -4.41 17.12 18.04
N PRO A 363 -4.33 17.51 16.76
CA PRO A 363 -3.81 16.62 15.74
C PRO A 363 -2.34 16.33 16.07
N ALA A 364 -2.05 15.07 16.38
CA ALA A 364 -0.68 14.57 16.51
C ALA A 364 -0.04 14.52 15.11
N MET A 365 0.34 15.68 14.59
CA MET A 365 1.26 15.76 13.46
C MET A 365 2.69 15.72 14.02
N ALA A 366 3.51 14.81 13.49
CA ALA A 366 4.93 14.82 13.73
C ALA A 366 5.55 16.17 13.29
N ASP A 367 6.47 16.69 14.09
CA ASP A 367 7.28 17.88 13.81
C ASP A 367 8.35 17.63 12.72
#